data_AF-A0A967S7N9-F1
#
_entry.id   AF-A0A967S7N9-F1
#
_cell.length_a   1.000
_cell.length_b   1.000
_cell.length_c   1.000
_cell.angle_alpha   90.00
_cell.angle_beta   90.00
_cell.angle_gamma   90.00
#
_symmetry.space_group_name_H-M   'P 1'
#
loop_
_entity.id
_entity.type
_entity.pdbx_description
1 polymer ?
#
loop_
_entity_poly.entity_id
_entity_poly.type
_entity_poly.pdbx_seq_one_letter_code
_entity_poly.pdbx_strand_id
1 'polypeptide(L)'
;MRSGAPLARWTLLLALLVVLRPAPGAAQEIAGMAVGPEGEPLAGVPVVLHRVGEGGGAFVATDTAGPDGTFHFAIESPDSAIYFAVVRYEGRMYVGPAAQAGAEPVTGYVLRVEPAAEAGAVGAALSGRAPAMPPARPASRTGDAASNDIGAIVLVALLGLSTATAFLVAAPRYRRRRTREALVEIAGIDRRLDDPEFDGDRADLRQRRDALREQLAPRP
;
A
#
# COMPACT_ATOMS: atom_id res chain seq x y z
N MET A 1 67.21 31.44 35.28
CA MET A 1 66.84 30.03 35.58
C MET A 1 65.55 30.02 36.38
N ARG A 2 64.70 29.02 36.14
CA ARG A 2 63.38 28.69 36.75
C ARG A 2 62.20 29.49 36.18
N SER A 3 61.54 28.97 35.14
CA SER A 3 60.49 27.92 35.12
C SER A 3 59.12 28.50 35.54
N GLY A 4 58.03 28.50 34.77
CA GLY A 4 57.66 27.70 33.61
C GLY A 4 56.49 26.77 33.93
N ALA A 5 55.25 27.31 33.94
CA ALA A 5 53.93 26.65 33.83
C ALA A 5 53.55 25.59 34.91
N PRO A 6 52.27 25.14 35.09
CA PRO A 6 51.09 25.33 34.21
C PRO A 6 49.74 25.62 34.92
N LEU A 7 49.02 26.62 34.43
CA LEU A 7 47.56 26.79 34.59
C LEU A 7 46.86 26.02 33.45
N ALA A 8 46.58 24.73 33.61
CA ALA A 8 45.85 23.98 32.58
C ALA A 8 45.25 22.68 33.13
N ARG A 9 44.15 22.72 33.91
CA ARG A 9 43.49 21.48 34.33
C ARG A 9 41.95 21.49 34.45
N TRP A 10 41.23 22.54 34.07
CA TRP A 10 39.80 22.65 34.42
C TRP A 10 38.82 22.97 33.27
N THR A 11 39.13 22.56 32.04
CA THR A 11 38.20 22.74 30.89
C THR A 11 38.24 21.54 29.95
N LEU A 12 37.83 20.36 30.41
CA LEU A 12 37.63 19.22 29.50
C LEU A 12 36.76 18.12 30.13
N LEU A 13 35.50 18.42 30.43
CA LEU A 13 34.54 17.37 30.82
C LEU A 13 33.08 17.68 30.49
N LEU A 14 32.83 18.49 29.46
CA LEU A 14 31.46 18.90 29.08
C LEU A 14 31.19 18.86 27.57
N ALA A 15 32.02 18.15 26.79
CA ALA A 15 31.89 18.10 25.33
C ALA A 15 31.94 16.66 24.76
N LEU A 16 31.39 15.68 25.49
CA LEU A 16 31.18 14.33 24.96
C LEU A 16 29.78 13.78 25.30
N LEU A 17 28.77 14.65 25.24
CA LEU A 17 27.42 14.21 24.94
C LEU A 17 27.28 14.22 23.40
N VAL A 18 28.05 13.34 22.76
CA VAL A 18 27.80 12.97 21.36
C VAL A 18 26.38 12.46 21.35
N VAL A 19 25.49 13.25 20.76
CA VAL A 19 24.12 12.85 20.47
C VAL A 19 24.22 11.55 19.68
N LEU A 20 24.01 10.42 20.35
CA LEU A 20 23.74 9.14 19.72
C LEU A 20 22.43 9.36 18.95
N ARG A 21 22.53 9.87 17.72
CA ARG A 21 21.42 9.78 16.78
C ARG A 21 21.22 8.28 16.58
N PRO A 22 20.06 7.71 16.91
CA PRO A 22 19.77 6.35 16.50
C PRO A 22 19.98 6.31 14.99
N ALA A 23 20.82 5.38 14.52
CA ALA A 23 20.90 5.11 13.10
C ALA A 23 19.47 4.86 12.63
N PRO A 24 19.01 5.46 11.51
CA PRO A 24 17.72 5.09 10.94
C PRO A 24 17.74 3.56 10.83
N GLY A 25 16.77 2.91 11.48
CA GLY A 25 16.62 1.46 11.36
C GLY A 25 16.65 1.13 9.87
N ALA A 26 17.46 0.15 9.48
CA ALA A 26 17.55 -0.24 8.08
C ALA A 26 16.13 -0.56 7.59
N ALA A 27 15.61 0.31 6.73
CA ALA A 27 14.30 0.09 6.14
C ALA A 27 14.38 -1.23 5.39
N GLN A 28 13.51 -2.17 5.73
CA GLN A 28 13.46 -3.43 5.01
C GLN A 28 12.82 -3.19 3.65
N GLU A 29 13.30 -3.88 2.64
CA GLU A 29 12.75 -3.81 1.29
C GLU A 29 11.97 -5.08 0.94
N ILE A 30 10.80 -4.91 0.33
CA ILE A 30 10.10 -5.96 -0.42
C ILE A 30 10.11 -5.54 -1.89
N ALA A 31 10.83 -6.29 -2.72
CA ALA A 31 10.95 -6.03 -4.15
C ALA A 31 10.53 -7.26 -4.96
N GLY A 32 9.78 -7.02 -6.03
CA GLY A 32 9.12 -8.08 -6.77
C GLY A 32 8.74 -7.72 -8.20
N MET A 33 8.01 -8.65 -8.82
CA MET A 33 7.48 -8.53 -10.17
C MET A 33 6.02 -8.96 -10.22
N ALA A 34 5.18 -8.14 -10.83
CA ALA A 34 3.81 -8.46 -11.18
C ALA A 34 3.78 -9.08 -12.58
N VAL A 35 3.24 -10.29 -12.68
CA VAL A 35 3.13 -11.05 -13.92
C VAL A 35 1.68 -11.43 -14.20
N GLY A 36 1.30 -11.32 -15.46
CA GLY A 36 -0.01 -11.61 -15.98
C GLY A 36 -0.27 -13.11 -16.13
N PRO A 37 -1.47 -13.46 -16.63
CA PRO A 37 -1.89 -14.86 -16.75
C PRO A 37 -1.06 -15.68 -17.73
N GLU A 38 -0.41 -15.06 -18.72
CA GLU A 38 0.48 -15.74 -19.68
C GLU A 38 1.96 -15.65 -19.26
N GLY A 39 2.24 -15.07 -18.08
CA GLY A 39 3.59 -14.88 -17.54
C GLY A 39 4.29 -13.61 -18.04
N GLU A 40 3.58 -12.75 -18.75
CA GLU A 40 4.05 -11.45 -19.20
C GLU A 40 4.14 -10.43 -18.05
N PRO A 41 5.10 -9.48 -18.07
CA PRO A 41 5.16 -8.44 -17.06
C PRO A 41 3.97 -7.49 -17.15
N LEU A 42 3.39 -7.13 -16.00
CA LEU A 42 2.27 -6.19 -15.92
C LEU A 42 2.80 -4.77 -15.64
N ALA A 43 2.92 -3.96 -16.69
CA ALA A 43 3.33 -2.58 -16.56
C ALA A 43 2.18 -1.64 -16.17
N GLY A 44 2.48 -0.62 -15.36
CA GLY A 44 1.55 0.46 -15.01
C GLY A 44 0.42 0.07 -14.05
N VAL A 45 0.40 -1.16 -13.56
CA VAL A 45 -0.63 -1.62 -12.62
C VAL A 45 -0.28 -1.21 -11.18
N PRO A 46 -1.25 -0.73 -10.39
CA PRO A 46 -1.01 -0.41 -8.98
C PRO A 46 -0.91 -1.70 -8.16
N VAL A 47 0.19 -1.84 -7.43
CA VAL A 47 0.46 -2.91 -6.47
C VAL A 47 0.32 -2.35 -5.06
N VAL A 48 -0.46 -3.01 -4.22
CA VAL A 48 -0.77 -2.56 -2.86
C VAL A 48 -0.18 -3.54 -1.86
N LEU A 49 0.63 -3.04 -0.92
CA LEU A 49 1.18 -3.85 0.16
C LEU A 49 0.25 -3.80 1.38
N HIS A 50 -0.11 -4.97 1.88
CA HIS A 50 -0.84 -5.16 3.12
C HIS A 50 0.02 -5.86 4.17
N ARG A 51 -0.28 -5.59 5.44
CA ARG A 51 0.34 -6.20 6.63
C ARG A 51 -0.75 -6.83 7.49
N VAL A 52 -0.49 -8.01 8.06
CA VAL A 52 -1.33 -8.68 9.05
C VAL A 52 -0.47 -9.06 10.25
N GLY A 53 -0.78 -8.46 11.40
CA GLY A 53 -0.13 -8.78 12.68
C GLY A 53 -1.15 -8.98 13.79
N GLU A 54 -0.69 -8.95 15.05
CA GLU A 54 -1.55 -9.16 16.22
C GLU A 54 -2.73 -8.17 16.31
N GLY A 55 -2.55 -6.95 15.82
CA GLY A 55 -3.60 -5.92 15.73
C GLY A 55 -4.53 -6.05 14.52
N GLY A 56 -4.40 -7.10 13.72
CA GLY A 56 -5.16 -7.33 12.48
C GLY A 56 -4.47 -6.82 11.20
N GLY A 57 -5.27 -6.73 10.13
CA GLY A 57 -4.82 -6.34 8.81
C GLY A 57 -4.83 -4.82 8.59
N ALA A 58 -3.75 -4.29 7.99
CA ALA A 58 -3.59 -2.88 7.65
C ALA A 58 -3.04 -2.70 6.22
N PHE A 59 -3.42 -1.59 5.60
CA PHE A 59 -2.75 -1.08 4.41
C PHE A 59 -1.40 -0.50 4.79
N VAL A 60 -0.36 -0.80 4.02
CA VAL A 60 1.00 -0.30 4.25
C VAL A 60 1.35 0.78 3.22
N ALA A 61 1.34 0.41 1.94
CA ALA A 61 1.81 1.26 0.86
C ALA A 61 1.20 0.87 -0.49
N THR A 62 1.39 1.74 -1.48
CA THR A 62 1.08 1.47 -2.89
C THR A 62 2.26 1.86 -3.74
N ASP A 63 2.62 0.99 -4.68
CA ASP A 63 3.59 1.25 -5.72
C ASP A 63 2.95 0.98 -7.09
N THR A 64 3.55 1.48 -8.17
CA THR A 64 3.09 1.21 -9.53
C THR A 64 4.13 0.36 -10.23
N ALA A 65 3.71 -0.79 -10.77
CA ALA A 65 4.62 -1.68 -11.47
C ALA A 65 5.25 -0.96 -12.68
N GLY A 66 6.58 -1.03 -12.78
CA GLY A 66 7.35 -0.44 -13.87
C GLY A 66 7.13 -1.15 -15.21
N PRO A 67 7.81 -0.71 -16.30
CA PRO A 67 7.71 -1.32 -17.62
C PRO A 67 7.99 -2.83 -17.65
N ASP A 68 8.88 -3.28 -16.77
CA ASP A 68 9.25 -4.70 -16.63
C ASP A 68 8.40 -5.45 -15.58
N GLY A 69 7.28 -4.85 -15.15
CA GLY A 69 6.40 -5.39 -14.10
C GLY A 69 6.97 -5.29 -12.68
N THR A 70 8.14 -4.66 -12.51
CA THR A 70 8.83 -4.58 -11.22
C THR A 70 8.18 -3.58 -10.26
N PHE A 71 8.19 -3.89 -8.97
CA PHE A 71 7.71 -3.00 -7.91
C PHE A 71 8.58 -3.13 -6.66
N HIS A 72 8.51 -2.12 -5.78
CA HIS A 72 9.34 -2.01 -4.60
C HIS A 72 8.59 -1.32 -3.44
N PHE A 73 8.81 -1.82 -2.22
CA PHE A 73 8.26 -1.25 -1.00
C PHE A 73 9.36 -1.15 0.06
N ALA A 74 9.52 0.04 0.62
CA ALA A 74 10.34 0.28 1.82
C ALA A 74 9.46 0.20 3.08
N ILE A 75 9.89 -0.62 4.04
CA ILE A 75 9.25 -0.84 5.33
C ILE A 75 10.15 -0.22 6.39
N GLU A 76 9.74 0.93 6.91
CA GLU A 76 10.53 1.72 7.87
C GLU A 76 10.66 1.05 9.25
N SER A 77 9.75 0.14 9.59
CA SER A 77 9.73 -0.55 10.88
C SER A 77 9.25 -1.99 10.68
N PRO A 78 10.14 -2.89 10.21
CA PRO A 78 9.79 -4.29 10.06
C PRO A 78 9.48 -4.90 11.41
N ASP A 79 8.52 -5.81 11.42
CA ASP A 79 8.03 -6.49 12.60
C ASP A 79 7.68 -7.94 12.25
N SER A 80 7.26 -8.72 13.25
CA SER A 80 6.86 -10.12 13.06
C SER A 80 5.56 -10.30 12.26
N ALA A 81 5.05 -9.25 11.61
CA ALA A 81 3.84 -9.33 10.82
C ALA A 81 4.07 -9.99 9.47
N ILE A 82 2.97 -10.48 8.91
CA ILE A 82 2.91 -11.07 7.58
C ILE A 82 2.52 -9.99 6.58
N TYR A 83 3.27 -9.88 5.51
CA TYR A 83 3.06 -8.95 4.42
C TYR A 83 2.63 -9.72 3.17
N PHE A 84 1.74 -9.13 2.39
CA PHE A 84 1.40 -9.64 1.06
C PHE A 84 1.04 -8.48 0.15
N ALA A 85 1.46 -8.58 -1.11
CA ALA A 85 1.10 -7.62 -2.13
C ALA A 85 -0.20 -8.05 -2.82
N VAL A 86 -0.95 -7.07 -3.30
CA VAL A 86 -2.23 -7.25 -3.99
C VAL A 86 -2.21 -6.41 -5.25
N VAL A 87 -2.68 -6.97 -6.36
CA VAL A 87 -2.91 -6.22 -7.59
C VAL A 87 -4.39 -6.29 -7.97
N ARG A 88 -4.89 -5.25 -8.64
CA ARG A 88 -6.17 -5.31 -9.34
C ARG A 88 -5.93 -5.39 -10.83
N TYR A 89 -6.38 -6.49 -11.44
CA TYR A 89 -6.26 -6.72 -12.87
C TYR A 89 -7.66 -7.06 -13.42
N GLU A 90 -8.08 -6.35 -14.47
CA GLU A 90 -9.41 -6.50 -15.08
C GLU A 90 -10.58 -6.46 -14.07
N GLY A 91 -10.46 -5.62 -13.04
CA GLY A 91 -11.48 -5.47 -11.99
C GLY A 91 -11.48 -6.55 -10.91
N ARG A 92 -10.66 -7.60 -11.05
CA ARG A 92 -10.46 -8.67 -10.07
C ARG A 92 -9.24 -8.41 -9.20
N MET A 93 -9.25 -8.96 -7.99
CA MET A 93 -8.18 -8.80 -7.01
C MET A 93 -7.37 -10.08 -6.92
N TYR A 94 -6.05 -9.97 -7.07
CA TYR A 94 -5.12 -11.09 -6.95
C TYR A 94 -4.13 -10.83 -5.83
N VAL A 95 -3.91 -11.84 -5.00
CA VAL A 95 -3.11 -11.79 -3.78
C VAL A 95 -1.82 -12.58 -4.01
N GLY A 96 -0.68 -11.92 -3.83
CA GLY A 96 0.62 -12.56 -3.89
C GLY A 96 0.95 -13.42 -2.65
N PRO A 97 2.08 -14.12 -2.64
CA PRO A 97 2.49 -14.96 -1.52
C PRO A 97 2.67 -14.15 -0.23
N ALA A 98 2.45 -14.79 0.91
CA ALA A 98 2.78 -14.22 2.21
C ALA A 98 4.31 -14.16 2.39
N ALA A 99 4.82 -13.04 2.87
CA ALA A 99 6.21 -12.83 3.24
C ALA A 99 6.29 -12.28 4.66
N GLN A 100 7.27 -12.71 5.45
CA GLN A 100 7.53 -12.10 6.76
C GLN A 100 8.62 -11.04 6.62
N ALA A 101 8.39 -9.90 7.25
CA ALA A 101 9.35 -8.82 7.32
C ALA A 101 10.47 -9.16 8.32
N GLY A 102 11.59 -9.71 7.83
CA GLY A 102 12.81 -9.95 8.62
C GLY A 102 13.92 -8.88 8.46
N ALA A 103 15.10 -9.19 9.00
CA ALA A 103 16.29 -8.36 8.82
C ALA A 103 16.84 -8.40 7.37
N GLU A 104 16.46 -9.41 6.59
CA GLU A 104 16.89 -9.57 5.21
C GLU A 104 15.84 -9.01 4.23
N PRO A 105 16.27 -8.36 3.13
CA PRO A 105 15.36 -7.88 2.10
C PRO A 105 14.65 -9.06 1.42
N VAL A 106 13.36 -8.92 1.17
CA VAL A 106 12.58 -9.91 0.42
C VAL A 106 12.69 -9.56 -1.06
N THR A 107 13.68 -10.13 -1.72
CA THR A 107 13.91 -9.96 -3.17
C THR A 107 13.31 -11.12 -3.95
N GLY A 108 12.77 -10.86 -5.14
CA GLY A 108 12.22 -11.91 -6.01
C GLY A 108 10.78 -12.31 -5.66
N TYR A 109 10.04 -11.42 -5.01
CA TYR A 109 8.62 -11.62 -4.76
C TYR A 109 7.87 -11.66 -6.09
N VAL A 110 7.13 -12.75 -6.38
CA VAL A 110 6.37 -12.87 -7.64
C VAL A 110 4.87 -12.81 -7.34
N LEU A 111 4.21 -11.80 -7.88
CA LEU A 111 2.76 -11.66 -7.82
C LEU A 111 2.16 -12.10 -9.16
N ARG A 112 1.43 -13.22 -9.15
CA ARG A 112 0.83 -13.82 -10.35
C ARG A 112 -0.66 -13.51 -10.44
N VAL A 113 -1.09 -13.05 -11.61
CA VAL A 113 -2.51 -12.98 -11.98
C VAL A 113 -2.94 -14.34 -12.49
N GLU A 114 -3.39 -15.19 -11.58
CA GLU A 114 -3.88 -16.53 -11.90
C GLU A 114 -5.13 -16.86 -11.07
N PRO A 115 -6.00 -17.78 -11.51
CA PRO A 115 -7.24 -18.11 -10.80
C PRO A 115 -7.02 -18.53 -9.34
N ALA A 116 -5.90 -19.20 -9.04
CA ALA A 116 -5.57 -19.63 -7.69
C ALA A 116 -5.22 -18.46 -6.75
N ALA A 117 -4.70 -17.36 -7.29
CA ALA A 117 -4.32 -16.16 -6.56
C ALA A 117 -5.49 -15.16 -6.43
N GLU A 118 -6.63 -15.40 -7.07
CA GLU A 118 -7.80 -14.52 -6.97
C GLU A 118 -8.32 -14.50 -5.52
N ALA A 119 -8.57 -13.31 -4.96
CA ALA A 119 -8.94 -13.15 -3.55
C ALA A 119 -10.16 -13.99 -3.13
N GLY A 120 -11.11 -14.22 -4.05
CA GLY A 120 -12.25 -15.10 -3.82
C GLY A 120 -11.85 -16.59 -3.69
N ALA A 121 -10.87 -17.05 -4.47
CA ALA A 121 -10.34 -18.40 -4.39
C ALA A 121 -9.50 -18.61 -3.13
N VAL A 122 -8.65 -17.63 -2.78
CA VAL A 122 -7.88 -17.61 -1.53
C VAL A 122 -8.81 -17.65 -0.31
N GLY A 123 -9.87 -16.82 -0.32
CA GLY A 123 -10.87 -16.83 0.74
C GLY A 123 -11.64 -18.15 0.86
N ALA A 124 -11.97 -18.79 -0.26
CA ALA A 124 -12.66 -20.07 -0.28
C ALA A 124 -11.81 -21.23 0.26
N ALA A 125 -10.53 -21.29 -0.17
CA ALA A 125 -9.56 -22.27 0.31
C ALA A 125 -9.34 -22.16 1.83
N LEU A 126 -9.24 -20.94 2.35
CA LEU A 126 -9.04 -20.68 3.78
C LEU A 126 -10.30 -20.92 4.61
N SER A 127 -11.50 -20.78 4.01
CA SER A 127 -12.77 -21.05 4.71
C SER A 127 -13.17 -22.52 4.68
N GLY A 128 -12.32 -23.41 4.12
CA GLY A 128 -12.66 -24.82 3.89
C GLY A 128 -13.86 -25.02 2.95
N ARG A 129 -14.30 -23.97 2.26
CA ARG A 129 -15.48 -23.99 1.40
C ARG A 129 -15.02 -24.33 -0.01
N ALA A 130 -15.09 -25.61 -0.36
CA ALA A 130 -14.77 -26.08 -1.70
C ALA A 130 -15.53 -25.23 -2.75
N PRO A 131 -14.87 -24.79 -3.84
CA PRO A 131 -15.56 -24.17 -4.97
C PRO A 131 -16.66 -25.11 -5.46
N ALA A 132 -17.85 -24.59 -5.72
CA ALA A 132 -18.95 -25.38 -6.24
C ALA A 132 -18.54 -26.01 -7.59
N MET A 133 -18.17 -27.29 -7.55
CA MET A 133 -17.77 -28.06 -8.72
C MET A 133 -19.03 -28.40 -9.54
N PRO A 134 -18.99 -28.32 -10.88
CA PRO A 134 -20.04 -28.90 -11.74
C PRO A 134 -20.18 -30.41 -11.46
N PRO A 135 -21.36 -31.02 -11.62
CA PRO A 135 -21.60 -32.38 -11.18
C PRO A 135 -20.80 -33.39 -12.03
N ALA A 136 -19.73 -33.93 -11.45
CA ALA A 136 -19.05 -35.12 -11.95
C ALA A 136 -19.18 -36.27 -10.93
N ARG A 137 -19.34 -37.48 -11.50
CA ARG A 137 -19.69 -38.79 -10.93
C ARG A 137 -19.01 -39.19 -9.60
N PRO A 138 -19.60 -40.13 -8.84
CA PRO A 138 -19.17 -40.46 -7.49
C PRO A 138 -17.86 -41.27 -7.50
N ALA A 139 -16.89 -40.84 -6.69
CA ALA A 139 -15.83 -41.70 -6.19
C ALA A 139 -15.55 -41.38 -4.70
N SER A 140 -15.86 -42.38 -3.88
CA SER A 140 -15.19 -42.82 -2.65
C SER A 140 -14.73 -41.81 -1.59
N ARG A 141 -15.36 -41.98 -0.43
CA ARG A 141 -15.12 -41.44 0.90
C ARG A 141 -13.88 -42.03 1.58
N THR A 142 -13.01 -41.19 2.14
CA THR A 142 -12.06 -41.44 3.27
C THR A 142 -11.36 -40.11 3.53
N GLY A 143 -11.19 -39.56 4.73
CA GLY A 143 -11.53 -39.90 6.10
C GLY A 143 -11.05 -38.71 6.95
N ASP A 144 -11.73 -38.45 8.07
CA ASP A 144 -11.53 -37.28 8.93
C ASP A 144 -10.13 -37.18 9.53
N ALA A 145 -9.62 -35.96 9.62
CA ALA A 145 -8.70 -35.54 10.67
C ALA A 145 -9.04 -34.10 11.08
N ALA A 146 -9.69 -34.00 12.25
CA ALA A 146 -10.03 -32.76 12.92
C ALA A 146 -8.75 -32.02 13.37
N SER A 147 -8.67 -30.73 13.07
CA SER A 147 -7.75 -29.80 13.75
C SER A 147 -8.45 -28.47 13.96
N ASN A 148 -8.27 -27.90 15.15
CA ASN A 148 -9.07 -26.84 15.74
C ASN A 148 -9.07 -25.53 14.93
N ASP A 149 -10.18 -25.24 14.24
CA ASP A 149 -10.31 -24.11 13.32
C ASP A 149 -11.24 -22.99 13.85
N ILE A 150 -11.21 -22.76 15.17
CA ILE A 150 -12.01 -21.71 15.81
C ILE A 150 -11.29 -20.34 15.73
N GLY A 151 -9.96 -20.33 15.58
CA GLY A 151 -9.17 -19.10 15.41
C GLY A 151 -9.26 -18.47 14.02
N ALA A 152 -9.35 -19.27 12.96
CA ALA A 152 -9.36 -18.78 11.58
C ALA A 152 -10.68 -18.08 11.21
N ILE A 153 -11.81 -18.55 11.74
CA ILE A 153 -13.14 -18.01 11.43
C ILE A 153 -13.32 -16.59 12.01
N VAL A 154 -12.75 -16.31 13.20
CA VAL A 154 -12.80 -14.96 13.81
C VAL A 154 -11.89 -13.98 13.06
N LEU A 155 -10.76 -14.44 12.53
CA LEU A 155 -9.82 -13.64 11.73
C LEU A 155 -10.48 -13.13 10.43
N VAL A 156 -11.23 -14.00 9.73
CA VAL A 156 -11.90 -13.65 8.46
C VAL A 156 -13.08 -12.70 8.66
N ALA A 157 -13.86 -12.88 9.74
CA ALA A 157 -14.94 -11.96 10.07
C ALA A 157 -14.40 -10.54 10.37
N LEU A 158 -13.25 -10.43 11.03
CA LEU A 158 -12.59 -9.14 11.28
C LEU A 158 -11.90 -8.56 10.03
N LEU A 159 -11.35 -9.39 9.12
CA LEU A 159 -10.74 -8.95 7.86
C LEU A 159 -11.78 -8.44 6.83
N GLY A 160 -12.94 -9.09 6.77
CA GLY A 160 -14.08 -8.64 5.96
C GLY A 160 -14.70 -7.36 6.48
N LEU A 161 -14.77 -7.19 7.81
CA LEU A 161 -15.28 -5.96 8.42
C LEU A 161 -14.27 -4.80 8.31
N SER A 162 -12.95 -5.07 8.41
CA SER A 162 -11.92 -4.04 8.32
C SER A 162 -11.75 -3.46 6.92
N THR A 163 -11.93 -4.24 5.86
CA THR A 163 -11.87 -3.75 4.46
C THR A 163 -13.02 -2.79 4.13
N ALA A 164 -14.24 -3.07 4.61
CA ALA A 164 -15.36 -2.15 4.48
C ALA A 164 -15.18 -0.86 5.30
N THR A 165 -14.59 -0.97 6.50
CA THR A 165 -14.38 0.18 7.41
C THR A 165 -13.21 1.06 6.95
N ALA A 166 -12.13 0.47 6.43
CA ALA A 166 -11.01 1.22 5.84
C ALA A 166 -11.44 1.97 4.57
N PHE A 167 -12.35 1.42 3.76
CA PHE A 167 -12.91 2.12 2.61
C PHE A 167 -13.79 3.31 3.04
N LEU A 168 -14.60 3.16 4.11
CA LEU A 168 -15.41 4.26 4.67
C LEU A 168 -14.59 5.34 5.39
N VAL A 169 -13.46 4.99 6.00
CA VAL A 169 -12.59 5.93 6.75
C VAL A 169 -11.49 6.58 5.88
N ALA A 170 -11.06 5.92 4.79
CA ALA A 170 -10.09 6.48 3.84
C ALA A 170 -10.73 7.28 2.68
N ALA A 171 -11.96 6.96 2.27
CA ALA A 171 -12.69 7.74 1.25
C ALA A 171 -12.82 9.25 1.54
N PRO A 172 -13.04 9.73 2.78
CA PRO A 172 -13.11 11.17 3.03
C PRO A 172 -11.77 11.89 2.85
N ARG A 173 -10.63 11.21 3.09
CA ARG A 173 -9.30 11.81 2.91
C ARG A 173 -8.93 11.95 1.44
N TYR A 174 -9.31 10.97 0.61
CA TYR A 174 -9.12 11.04 -0.84
C TYR A 174 -9.98 12.13 -1.49
N ARG A 175 -11.24 12.30 -1.05
CA ARG A 175 -12.09 13.42 -1.49
C ARG A 175 -11.49 14.77 -1.11
N ARG A 176 -11.01 14.94 0.13
CA ARG A 176 -10.45 16.21 0.60
C ARG A 176 -9.23 16.68 -0.20
N ARG A 177 -8.35 15.76 -0.62
CA ARG A 177 -7.16 16.12 -1.41
C ARG A 177 -7.56 16.59 -2.82
N ARG A 178 -8.43 15.83 -3.49
CA ARG A 178 -8.91 16.16 -4.84
C ARG A 178 -9.73 17.46 -4.88
N THR A 179 -10.55 17.71 -3.84
CA THR A 179 -11.28 18.98 -3.70
C THR A 179 -10.33 20.16 -3.49
N ARG A 180 -9.26 20.01 -2.69
CA ARG A 180 -8.27 21.08 -2.52
C ARG A 180 -7.54 21.40 -3.81
N GLU A 181 -7.11 20.38 -4.56
CA GLU A 181 -6.44 20.57 -5.85
C GLU A 181 -7.36 21.26 -6.86
N ALA A 182 -8.62 20.82 -6.97
CA ALA A 182 -9.61 21.46 -7.85
C ALA A 182 -9.91 22.92 -7.46
N LEU A 183 -10.00 23.24 -6.16
CA LEU A 183 -10.20 24.62 -5.70
C LEU A 183 -9.00 25.53 -5.98
N VAL A 184 -7.78 25.01 -5.81
CA VAL A 184 -6.54 25.74 -6.14
C VAL A 184 -6.45 25.98 -7.64
N GLU A 185 -6.84 25.00 -8.46
CA GLU A 185 -6.89 25.16 -9.93
C GLU A 185 -7.93 26.20 -10.35
N ILE A 186 -9.15 26.17 -9.79
CA ILE A 186 -10.18 27.19 -10.04
C ILE A 186 -9.66 28.59 -9.69
N ALA A 187 -9.04 28.77 -8.52
CA ALA A 187 -8.49 30.06 -8.10
C ALA A 187 -7.35 30.53 -9.03
N GLY A 188 -6.54 29.60 -9.55
CA GLY A 188 -5.53 29.88 -10.56
C GLY A 188 -6.12 30.31 -11.90
N ILE A 189 -7.22 29.68 -12.33
CA ILE A 189 -7.93 30.05 -13.55
C ILE A 189 -8.58 31.43 -13.39
N ASP A 190 -9.28 31.69 -12.28
CA ASP A 190 -9.93 32.98 -12.03
C ASP A 190 -8.91 34.12 -12.02
N ARG A 191 -7.74 33.93 -11.38
CA ARG A 191 -6.64 34.92 -11.43
C ARG A 191 -6.15 35.20 -12.85
N ARG A 192 -6.04 34.19 -13.71
CA ARG A 192 -5.63 34.37 -15.13
C ARG A 192 -6.71 35.05 -15.96
N LEU A 193 -7.98 34.83 -15.65
CA LEU A 193 -9.10 35.47 -16.32
C LEU A 193 -9.25 36.95 -15.95
N ASP A 194 -8.87 37.31 -14.71
CA ASP A 194 -8.88 38.70 -14.22
C ASP A 194 -7.67 39.51 -14.68
N ASP A 195 -6.62 38.85 -15.18
CA ASP A 195 -5.43 39.50 -15.71
C ASP A 195 -5.71 40.10 -17.11
N PRO A 196 -5.69 41.44 -17.26
CA PRO A 196 -5.97 42.09 -18.54
C PRO A 196 -4.91 41.77 -19.60
N GLU A 197 -3.69 41.42 -19.20
CA GLU A 197 -2.55 41.10 -20.09
C GLU A 197 -2.51 39.62 -20.50
N PHE A 198 -3.43 38.79 -20.00
CA PHE A 198 -3.49 37.37 -20.38
C PHE A 198 -3.95 37.20 -21.84
N ASP A 199 -3.02 36.78 -22.70
CA ASP A 199 -3.21 36.57 -24.16
C ASP A 199 -3.61 35.12 -24.53
N GLY A 200 -3.88 34.27 -23.54
CA GLY A 200 -4.31 32.89 -23.77
C GLY A 200 -5.80 32.75 -24.10
N ASP A 201 -6.21 31.54 -24.47
CA ASP A 201 -7.61 31.24 -24.80
C ASP A 201 -8.51 31.31 -23.54
N ARG A 202 -9.16 32.47 -23.36
CA ARG A 202 -10.09 32.73 -22.26
C ARG A 202 -11.34 31.83 -22.34
N ALA A 203 -11.73 31.36 -23.52
CA ALA A 203 -12.90 30.48 -23.67
C ALA A 203 -12.60 29.09 -23.11
N ASP A 204 -11.44 28.53 -23.43
CA ASP A 204 -10.97 27.24 -22.89
C ASP A 204 -10.84 27.28 -21.36
N LEU A 205 -10.25 28.34 -20.81
CA LEU A 205 -10.14 28.53 -19.37
C LEU A 205 -11.51 28.59 -18.66
N ARG A 206 -12.50 29.28 -19.26
CA ARG A 206 -13.87 29.32 -18.72
C ARG A 206 -14.51 27.94 -18.74
N GLN A 207 -14.40 27.22 -19.85
CA GLN A 207 -14.91 25.85 -19.97
C GLN A 207 -14.30 24.92 -18.93
N ARG A 208 -12.97 24.98 -18.76
CA ARG A 208 -12.25 24.16 -17.77
C ARG A 208 -12.65 24.49 -16.33
N ARG A 209 -12.82 25.78 -16.01
CA ARG A 209 -13.32 26.23 -14.70
C ARG A 209 -14.72 25.70 -14.44
N ASP A 210 -15.62 25.80 -15.41
CA ASP A 210 -17.01 25.39 -15.24
C ASP A 210 -17.13 23.87 -15.07
N ALA A 211 -16.33 23.09 -15.80
CA ALA A 211 -16.22 21.63 -15.61
C ALA A 211 -15.68 21.26 -14.21
N LEU A 212 -14.68 22.00 -13.68
CA LEU A 212 -14.20 21.79 -12.31
C LEU A 212 -15.26 22.16 -11.26
N ARG A 213 -16.05 23.22 -11.49
CA ARG A 213 -17.16 23.60 -10.61
C ARG A 213 -18.27 22.53 -10.61
N GLU A 214 -18.59 21.96 -11.77
CA GLU A 214 -19.59 20.90 -11.89
C GLU A 214 -19.13 19.61 -11.15
N GLN A 215 -17.84 19.28 -11.20
CA GLN A 215 -17.28 18.16 -10.43
C GLN A 215 -17.33 18.37 -8.92
N LEU A 216 -17.35 19.62 -8.46
CA LEU A 216 -17.44 19.99 -7.05
C LEU A 216 -18.88 20.17 -6.56
N ALA A 217 -19.86 20.27 -7.46
CA ALA A 217 -21.26 20.41 -7.09
C ALA A 217 -21.73 19.15 -6.33
N PRO A 218 -22.41 19.29 -5.18
CA PRO A 218 -22.97 18.14 -4.47
C PRO A 218 -24.00 17.47 -5.39
N ARG A 219 -23.78 16.19 -5.73
CA ARG A 219 -24.80 15.41 -6.43
C ARG A 219 -26.04 15.32 -5.54
N PRO A 220 -27.23 15.63 -6.08
CA PRO A 220 -28.49 15.56 -5.33
C PRO A 220 -28.82 14.13 -4.90
#